data_AF-A0A7W7Q0K2-F1
#
_entry.id   AF-A0A7W7Q0K2-F1
#
_cell.length_a   1.000
_cell.length_b   1.000
_cell.length_c   1.000
_cell.angle_alpha   90.00
_cell.angle_beta   90.00
_cell.angle_gamma   90.00
#
_symmetry.space_group_name_H-M   'P 1'
#
loop_
_entity.id
_entity.type
_entity.pdbx_description
1 polymer ?
#
loop_
_entity_poly.entity_id
_entity_poly.type
_entity_poly.pdbx_seq_one_letter_code
_entity_poly.pdbx_strand_id
1 'polypeptide(L)' 'MTETTVLLVAHDGEWTRRRIADFDAAREFARKRSMPLYEVERVGYPKRMREYQERQKRRPS' A
#
# COMPACT_ATOMS: atom_id res chain seq x y z
N MET A 1 20.49 3.10 -7.30
CA MET A 1 19.20 2.96 -8.02
C MET A 1 18.11 2.98 -6.95
N THR A 2 17.16 3.90 -7.01
CA THR A 2 16.03 3.95 -6.06
C THR A 2 15.17 2.71 -6.28
N GLU A 3 15.01 1.87 -5.25
CA GLU A 3 14.23 0.64 -5.35
C GLU A 3 12.73 0.98 -5.40
N THR A 4 12.04 0.56 -6.46
CA THR A 4 10.59 0.75 -6.57
C THR A 4 9.89 -0.12 -5.54
N THR A 5 8.98 0.47 -4.77
CA THR A 5 8.26 -0.22 -3.70
C THR A 5 6.77 0.01 -3.85
N VAL A 6 5.98 -1.04 -3.65
CA VAL A 6 4.52 -0.95 -3.60
C VAL A 6 4.03 -1.03 -2.15
N LEU A 7 2.96 -0.27 -1.86
CA LEU A 7 2.22 -0.35 -0.62
C LEU A 7 0.94 -1.14 -0.85
N LEU A 8 0.84 -2.33 -0.24
CA LEU A 8 -0.36 -3.14 -0.27
C LEU A 8 -1.18 -2.84 0.97
N VAL A 9 -2.43 -2.43 0.79
CA VAL A 9 -3.35 -2.09 1.89
C VAL A 9 -4.57 -2.99 1.81
N ALA A 10 -4.79 -3.78 2.86
CA ALA A 10 -5.94 -4.65 3.02
C ALA A 10 -7.23 -3.84 3.27
N HIS A 11 -8.37 -4.53 3.25
CA HIS A 11 -9.69 -3.91 3.42
C HIS A 11 -9.84 -3.21 4.78
N ASP A 12 -9.34 -3.83 5.85
CA ASP A 12 -9.37 -3.33 7.23
C ASP A 12 -8.33 -2.24 7.53
N GLY A 13 -7.41 -2.00 6.59
CA GLY A 13 -6.35 -1.01 6.70
C GLY A 13 -5.00 -1.58 7.15
N GLU A 14 -4.88 -2.88 7.42
CA GLU A 14 -3.57 -3.50 7.55
C GLU A 14 -2.76 -3.27 6.26
N TRP A 15 -1.45 -3.09 6.40
CA TRP A 15 -0.61 -2.79 5.24
C TRP A 15 0.77 -3.42 5.32
N THR A 16 1.35 -3.64 4.15
CA THR A 16 2.73 -4.11 4.00
C THR A 16 3.41 -3.41 2.82
N ARG A 17 4.73 -3.24 2.89
CA ARG A 17 5.56 -2.73 1.79
C ARG A 17 6.30 -3.88 1.14
N ARG A 18 6.33 -3.91 -0.20
CA ARG A 18 7.04 -4.93 -0.97
C ARG A 18 7.87 -4.28 -2.06
N ARG A 19 9.12 -4.72 -2.20
CA ARG A 19 9.96 -4.33 -3.32
C ARG A 19 9.39 -4.90 -4.60
N ILE A 20 9.52 -4.13 -5.68
CA ILE A 20 9.15 -4.53 -7.02
C ILE A 20 10.20 -4.03 -8.00
N ALA A 21 10.35 -4.73 -9.14
CA ALA A 21 11.37 -4.39 -10.12
C ALA A 21 11.21 -2.95 -10.63
N ASP A 22 10.00 -2.59 -11.04
CA ASP A 22 9.65 -1.30 -11.62
C ASP A 22 8.13 -1.05 -11.56
N PHE A 23 7.70 0.06 -12.15
CA PHE A 23 6.29 0.47 -12.18
C PHE A 23 5.44 -0.42 -13.08
N ASP A 24 5.97 -0.93 -14.20
CA ASP A 24 5.22 -1.79 -15.12
C ASP A 24 4.92 -3.15 -14.48
N ALA A 25 5.89 -3.72 -13.76
CA ALA A 25 5.69 -4.90 -12.93
C ALA A 25 4.61 -4.68 -11.87
N ALA A 26 4.54 -3.49 -11.24
CA ALA A 26 3.48 -3.15 -10.29
C ALA A 26 2.11 -3.09 -10.97
N ARG A 27 2.04 -2.50 -12.16
CA ARG A 27 0.80 -2.41 -12.95
C ARG A 27 0.32 -3.79 -13.38
N GLU A 28 1.21 -4.66 -13.83
CA GLU A 28 0.88 -6.03 -14.21
C GLU A 28 0.40 -6.84 -13.01
N PHE A 29 1.09 -6.73 -11.86
CA PHE A 29 0.68 -7.37 -10.61
C PHE A 29 -0.74 -6.96 -10.21
N ALA A 30 -1.00 -5.65 -10.19
CA ALA A 30 -2.30 -5.09 -9.83
C ALA A 30 -3.40 -5.59 -10.79
N ARG A 31 -3.13 -5.55 -12.11
CA ARG A 31 -4.06 -6.04 -13.14
C ARG A 31 -4.37 -7.54 -12.97
N LYS A 32 -3.35 -8.38 -12.78
CA LYS A 32 -3.51 -9.83 -12.58
C LYS A 32 -4.37 -10.17 -11.36
N ARG A 33 -4.31 -9.33 -10.32
CA ARG A 33 -5.06 -9.50 -9.07
C ARG A 33 -6.36 -8.69 -9.03
N SER A 34 -6.72 -7.99 -10.11
CA SER A 34 -7.85 -7.06 -10.15
C SER A 34 -7.82 -6.04 -9.01
N MET A 35 -6.62 -5.63 -8.61
CA MET A 35 -6.39 -4.65 -7.55
C MET A 35 -6.21 -3.26 -8.18
N PRO A 36 -6.78 -2.21 -7.58
CA PRO A 36 -6.50 -0.86 -8.02
C PRO A 36 -5.07 -0.44 -7.62
N LEU A 37 -4.38 0.25 -8.53
CA LEU A 37 -3.06 0.83 -8.30
C LEU A 37 -3.16 2.34 -8.27
N TYR A 38 -2.57 2.96 -7.25
CA TYR A 38 -2.58 4.42 -7.07
C TYR A 38 -1.17 4.94 -6.79
N GLU A 39 -0.89 6.14 -7.28
CA GLU A 39 0.34 6.86 -6.99
C GLU A 39 0.17 7.70 -5.72
N VAL A 40 0.84 7.29 -4.64
CA VAL A 40 0.66 7.88 -3.31
C VAL A 40 1.02 9.36 -3.26
N GLU A 41 2.00 9.82 -4.05
CA GLU A 41 2.36 11.23 -4.11
C GLU A 41 1.22 12.11 -4.65
N ARG A 42 0.34 11.53 -5.46
CA ARG A 42 -0.81 12.23 -6.03
C ARG A 42 -2.07 12.11 -5.19
N VAL A 43 -2.35 10.91 -4.65
CA VAL A 43 -3.61 10.65 -3.94
C VAL A 43 -3.49 10.66 -2.41
N GLY A 44 -2.26 10.68 -1.89
CA GLY A 44 -1.97 10.51 -0.47
C GLY A 44 -2.18 9.07 0.02
N TYR A 45 -2.00 8.86 1.33
CA TYR A 45 -2.20 7.55 1.95
C TYR A 45 -3.70 7.25 2.19
N PRO A 46 -4.17 6.02 1.93
CA PRO A 46 -5.56 5.64 2.15
C PRO A 46 -6.04 5.90 3.58
N LYS A 47 -7.28 6.39 3.75
CA LYS A 47 -7.89 6.66 5.06
C LYS A 47 -7.86 5.44 5.98
N ARG A 48 -8.25 4.27 5.49
CA ARG A 48 -8.24 3.00 6.23
C ARG A 48 -6.87 2.64 6.82
N MET A 49 -5.78 2.91 6.09
CA MET A 49 -4.41 2.64 6.56
C MET A 49 -4.04 3.55 7.73
N ARG A 50 -4.42 4.83 7.64
CA ARG A 50 -4.22 5.80 8.73
C ARG A 50 -5.02 5.39 9.97
N GLU A 51 -6.29 5.05 9.80
CA GLU A 51 -7.15 4.58 10.89
C GLU A 51 -6.63 3.29 11.54
N TYR A 52 -6.13 2.34 10.74
CA TYR A 52 -5.50 1.13 11.26
C TYR A 52 -4.30 1.45 12.14
N GLN A 53 -3.39 2.32 11.67
CA GLN A 53 -2.23 2.73 12.47
C GLN A 53 -2.64 3.43 13.76
N GLU A 54 -3.66 4.29 13.74
CA GLU A 54 -4.18 4.92 14.95
C GLU A 54 -4.77 3.91 15.94
N ARG A 55 -5.47 2.87 15.46
CA ARG A 55 -5.94 1.77 16.32
C ARG A 55 -4.79 0.98 16.93
N GLN A 56 -3.75 0.67 16.16
CA GLN A 56 -2.57 -0.06 16.68
C GLN A 56 -1.84 0.75 17.75
N LYS A 57 -1.65 2.07 17.55
CA LYS A 57 -1.02 2.96 18.54
C LYS A 57 -1.80 3.04 19.86
N ARG A 58 -3.13 2.97 19.79
CA ARG A 58 -4.01 3.05 20.97
C ARG A 58 -4.13 1.73 21.73
N ARG A 59 -3.62 0.63 21.17
CA ARG A 59 -3.70 -0.68 21.81
C ARG A 59 -2.67 -0.71 22.95
N PRO A 60 -3.09 -0.85 24.23
CA PRO A 60 -2.14 -0.96 25.32
C PRO A 60 -1.27 -2.21 25.13
N SER A 61 0.03 -2.06 25.40
CA SER A 61 1.01 -3.16 25.38
C SER A 61 0.70 -4.21 26.45
#